data_AF-A0A2A5GXR0-F1
#
_entry.id   AF-A0A2A5GXR0-F1
#
_cell.length_a   1.000
_cell.length_b   1.000
_cell.length_c   1.000
_cell.angle_alpha   90.00
_cell.angle_beta   90.00
_cell.angle_gamma   90.00
#
_symmetry.space_group_name_H-M   'P 1'
#
loop_
_entity.id
_entity.type
_entity.pdbx_description
1 polymer ?
#
loop_
_entity_poly.entity_id
_entity_poly.type
_entity_poly.pdbx_seq_one_letter_code
_entity_poly.pdbx_strand_id
1 'polypeptide(L)'
;MPTHAELASKLLGDAATFFRTLADQNEELNAQMTENATVFDQMAGLVLDDPQGALEGTSHAELTGRLLKDAAGFFRTLAEQNEPIRDQMEENANVYDQIGTLVSEDPLGILD
;
A
#
# COMPACT_ATOMS: atom_id res chain seq x y z
N MET A 1 -8.73 14.22 12.71
CA MET A 1 -7.63 13.27 12.47
C MET A 1 -8.06 12.39 11.32
N PRO A 2 -7.16 12.02 10.39
CA PRO A 2 -7.54 11.16 9.28
C PRO A 2 -8.00 9.81 9.81
N THR A 3 -8.98 9.23 9.14
CA THR A 3 -9.40 7.84 9.35
C THR A 3 -8.32 6.88 8.84
N HIS A 4 -8.37 5.62 9.26
CA HIS A 4 -7.47 4.58 8.74
C HIS A 4 -7.62 4.41 7.22
N ALA A 5 -8.83 4.55 6.67
CA ALA A 5 -9.08 4.55 5.23
C ALA A 5 -8.40 5.72 4.50
N GLU A 6 -8.51 6.94 5.04
CA GLU A 6 -7.83 8.11 4.46
C GLU A 6 -6.29 7.97 4.52
N LEU A 7 -5.77 7.41 5.61
CA LEU A 7 -4.34 7.16 5.76
C LEU A 7 -3.85 6.05 4.81
N ALA A 8 -4.62 4.97 4.67
CA ALA A 8 -4.33 3.89 3.75
C ALA A 8 -4.37 4.37 2.29
N SER A 9 -5.39 5.15 1.92
CA SER A 9 -5.50 5.75 0.57
C SER A 9 -4.30 6.63 0.24
N LYS A 10 -3.88 7.49 1.18
CA LYS A 10 -2.67 8.30 1.01
C LYS A 10 -1.42 7.43 0.83
N LEU A 11 -1.25 6.43 1.68
CA LEU A 11 -0.09 5.54 1.63
C LEU A 11 -0.02 4.75 0.31
N LEU A 12 -1.16 4.29 -0.19
CA LEU A 12 -1.26 3.63 -1.49
C LEU A 12 -0.88 4.57 -2.65
N GLY A 13 -1.33 5.83 -2.62
CA GLY A 13 -0.96 6.83 -3.64
C GLY A 13 0.54 7.18 -3.62
N ASP A 14 1.13 7.27 -2.42
CA ASP A 14 2.57 7.47 -2.26
C ASP A 14 3.34 6.25 -2.81
N ALA A 15 2.87 5.03 -2.55
CA ALA A 15 3.43 3.79 -3.09
C ALA A 15 3.36 3.75 -4.63
N ALA A 16 2.22 4.14 -5.21
CA ALA A 16 2.04 4.16 -6.66
C ALA A 16 3.03 5.13 -7.32
N THR A 17 3.28 6.27 -6.70
CA THR A 17 4.30 7.24 -7.15
C THR A 17 5.70 6.64 -7.06
N PHE A 18 6.02 5.94 -5.97
CA PHE A 18 7.29 5.23 -5.83
C PHE A 18 7.48 4.18 -6.92
N PHE A 19 6.49 3.32 -7.17
CA PHE A 19 6.57 2.27 -8.18
C PHE A 19 6.74 2.84 -9.59
N ARG A 20 6.05 3.94 -9.95
CA ARG A 20 6.27 4.63 -11.23
C ARG A 20 7.70 5.16 -11.35
N THR A 21 8.20 5.77 -10.28
CA THR A 21 9.57 6.28 -10.23
C THR A 21 10.60 5.15 -10.39
N LEU A 22 10.32 3.97 -9.83
CA LEU A 22 11.15 2.78 -10.01
C LEU A 22 11.04 2.22 -11.44
N ALA A 23 9.84 2.23 -12.02
CA ALA A 23 9.58 1.82 -13.40
C ALA A 23 10.39 2.65 -14.40
N ASP A 24 10.43 3.97 -14.22
CA ASP A 24 11.16 4.89 -15.10
C ASP A 24 12.68 4.70 -15.03
N GLN A 25 13.19 4.24 -13.89
CA GLN A 25 14.61 3.96 -13.69
C GLN A 25 15.04 2.56 -14.13
N ASN A 26 14.08 1.64 -14.31
CA ASN A 26 14.36 0.24 -14.60
C ASN A 26 13.40 -0.30 -15.68
N GLU A 27 13.87 -0.30 -16.93
CA GLU A 27 13.10 -0.73 -18.11
C GLU A 27 12.62 -2.19 -18.01
N GLU A 28 13.41 -3.07 -17.39
CA GLU A 28 13.06 -4.49 -17.21
C GLU A 28 11.86 -4.68 -16.28
N LEU A 29 11.75 -3.83 -15.25
CA LEU A 29 10.64 -3.87 -14.29
C LEU A 29 9.50 -2.92 -14.65
N ASN A 30 9.63 -2.13 -15.73
CA ASN A 30 8.74 -1.01 -16.02
C ASN A 30 7.27 -1.41 -16.11
N ALA A 31 6.96 -2.45 -16.90
CA ALA A 31 5.59 -2.91 -17.09
C ALA A 31 4.96 -3.39 -15.79
N GLN A 32 5.69 -4.21 -15.02
CA GLN A 32 5.21 -4.76 -13.74
C GLN A 32 5.01 -3.65 -12.70
N MET A 33 5.96 -2.71 -12.58
CA MET A 33 5.84 -1.62 -11.60
C MET A 33 4.74 -0.62 -11.97
N THR A 34 4.51 -0.38 -13.27
CA THR A 34 3.39 0.46 -13.74
C THR A 34 2.04 -0.19 -13.46
N GLU A 35 1.94 -1.50 -13.64
CA GLU A 35 0.75 -2.27 -13.29
C GLU A 35 0.49 -2.23 -11.78
N ASN A 36 1.50 -2.50 -10.96
CA ASN A 36 1.40 -2.37 -9.50
C ASN A 36 0.94 -0.97 -9.07
N ALA A 37 1.57 0.09 -9.60
CA ALA A 37 1.17 1.47 -9.30
C ALA A 37 -0.31 1.73 -9.65
N THR A 38 -0.77 1.18 -10.76
CA THR A 38 -2.17 1.32 -11.20
C THR A 38 -3.14 0.62 -10.24
N VAL A 39 -2.80 -0.58 -9.75
CA VAL A 39 -3.61 -1.30 -8.76
C VAL A 39 -3.68 -0.52 -7.44
N PHE A 40 -2.54 0.02 -6.99
CA PHE A 40 -2.49 0.80 -5.75
C PHE A 40 -3.34 2.07 -5.85
N ASP A 41 -3.28 2.81 -6.95
CA ASP A 41 -4.13 4.00 -7.15
C ASP A 41 -5.62 3.65 -7.20
N GLN A 42 -5.99 2.53 -7.85
CA GLN A 42 -7.38 2.10 -7.88
C GLN A 42 -7.88 1.76 -6.49
N MET A 43 -7.11 1.01 -5.71
CA MET A 43 -7.48 0.69 -4.33
C MET A 43 -7.51 1.93 -3.43
N ALA A 44 -6.62 2.89 -3.66
CA ALA A 44 -6.61 4.17 -2.95
C ALA A 44 -7.92 4.93 -3.14
N GLY A 45 -8.46 4.94 -4.38
CA GLY A 45 -9.76 5.54 -4.66
C GLY A 45 -10.91 4.77 -3.99
N LEU A 46 -10.94 3.45 -4.15
CA LEU A 46 -12.01 2.60 -3.61
C LEU A 46 -12.13 2.69 -2.08
N VAL A 47 -11.00 2.63 -1.37
CA VAL A 47 -11.00 2.69 0.11
C VAL A 47 -11.32 4.09 0.63
N LEU A 48 -11.00 5.14 -0.12
CA LEU A 48 -11.33 6.51 0.24
C LEU A 48 -12.81 6.82 0.03
N ASP A 49 -13.37 6.39 -1.10
CA ASP A 49 -14.74 6.69 -1.47
C ASP A 49 -15.75 5.86 -0.69
N ASP A 50 -15.51 4.54 -0.55
CA ASP A 50 -16.38 3.63 0.18
C ASP A 50 -15.58 2.47 0.81
N PRO A 51 -14.95 2.67 1.98
CA PRO A 51 -14.14 1.62 2.60
C PRO A 51 -14.94 0.37 2.99
N GLN A 52 -16.26 0.49 3.18
CA GLN A 52 -17.15 -0.62 3.51
C GLN A 52 -17.79 -1.26 2.28
N GLY A 53 -17.68 -0.62 1.12
CA GLY A 53 -18.00 -1.20 -0.18
C GLY A 53 -17.25 -2.49 -0.41
N ALA A 54 -17.74 -3.34 -1.32
CA ALA A 54 -17.19 -4.66 -1.52
C ALA A 54 -17.04 -5.02 -3.01
N LEU A 55 -15.95 -5.73 -3.31
CA LEU A 55 -15.72 -6.40 -4.58
C LEU A 55 -15.75 -7.91 -4.32
N GLU A 56 -16.62 -8.62 -5.05
CA GLU A 56 -16.77 -10.08 -4.95
C GLU A 56 -16.98 -10.60 -3.52
N GLY A 57 -17.61 -9.78 -2.65
CA GLY A 57 -17.90 -10.14 -1.26
C GLY A 57 -16.77 -9.85 -0.25
N THR A 58 -15.66 -9.25 -0.68
CA THR A 58 -14.59 -8.75 0.20
C THR A 58 -14.64 -7.23 0.26
N SER A 59 -14.55 -6.63 1.45
CA SER A 59 -14.62 -5.17 1.59
C SER A 59 -13.39 -4.48 0.98
N HIS A 60 -13.54 -3.24 0.52
CA HIS A 60 -12.42 -2.44 0.02
C HIS A 60 -11.37 -2.22 1.11
N ALA A 61 -11.79 -2.07 2.36
CA ALA A 61 -10.94 -2.03 3.54
C ALA A 61 -10.09 -3.29 3.70
N GLU A 62 -10.69 -4.48 3.60
CA GLU A 62 -9.98 -5.75 3.72
C GLU A 62 -9.04 -5.99 2.52
N LEU A 63 -9.48 -5.68 1.30
CA LEU A 63 -8.65 -5.76 0.10
C LEU A 63 -7.44 -4.82 0.19
N THR A 64 -7.66 -3.60 0.65
CA THR A 64 -6.60 -2.60 0.88
C THR A 64 -5.62 -3.09 1.93
N GLY A 65 -6.13 -3.64 3.03
CA GLY A 65 -5.28 -4.16 4.08
C GLY A 65 -4.40 -5.32 3.62
N ARG A 66 -4.94 -6.24 2.81
CA ARG A 66 -4.15 -7.30 2.18
C ARG A 66 -3.09 -6.73 1.24
N LEU A 67 -3.46 -5.80 0.37
CA LEU A 67 -2.52 -5.16 -0.57
C LEU A 67 -1.36 -4.47 0.15
N LEU A 68 -1.65 -3.73 1.23
CA LEU A 68 -0.62 -3.07 2.04
C LEU A 68 0.31 -4.08 2.72
N LYS A 69 -0.22 -5.21 3.20
CA LYS A 69 0.59 -6.29 3.79
C LYS A 69 1.47 -6.99 2.76
N ASP A 70 0.96 -7.22 1.56
CA ASP A 70 1.75 -7.76 0.45
C ASP A 70 2.88 -6.79 0.05
N ALA A 71 2.59 -5.48 0.01
CA ALA A 71 3.59 -4.43 -0.21
C ALA A 71 4.67 -4.42 0.89
N ALA A 72 4.27 -4.60 2.16
CA ALA A 72 5.21 -4.71 3.27
C ALA A 72 6.14 -5.92 3.09
N GLY A 73 5.61 -7.06 2.63
CA GLY A 73 6.42 -8.23 2.26
C GLY A 73 7.45 -7.90 1.18
N PHE A 74 7.03 -7.21 0.13
CA PHE A 74 7.93 -6.76 -0.94
C PHE A 74 9.05 -5.84 -0.43
N PHE A 75 8.73 -4.85 0.41
CA PHE A 75 9.74 -3.97 0.98
C PHE A 75 10.73 -4.72 1.87
N ARG A 76 10.29 -5.71 2.67
CA ARG A 76 11.20 -6.57 3.45
C ARG A 76 12.15 -7.34 2.53
N THR A 77 11.65 -7.90 1.44
CA THR A 77 12.50 -8.56 0.44
C THR A 77 13.51 -7.60 -0.20
N LEU A 78 13.10 -6.37 -0.52
CA LEU A 78 14.04 -5.36 -1.01
C LEU A 78 15.10 -5.00 0.03
N ALA A 79 14.71 -4.91 1.31
CA ALA A 79 15.61 -4.63 2.42
C ALA A 79 16.71 -5.69 2.55
N GLU A 80 16.32 -6.98 2.48
CA GLU A 80 17.24 -8.12 2.53
C GLU A 80 18.23 -8.14 1.36
N GLN A 81 17.77 -7.72 0.18
CA GLN A 81 18.60 -7.71 -1.04
C GLN A 81 19.48 -6.46 -1.17
N ASN A 82 19.17 -5.37 -0.47
CA ASN A 82 19.81 -4.08 -0.65
C ASN A 82 20.20 -3.45 0.70
N GLU A 83 21.38 -3.82 1.20
CA GLU A 83 21.92 -3.34 2.48
C GLU A 83 21.88 -1.80 2.65
N PRO A 84 22.20 -0.95 1.65
CA PRO A 84 22.21 0.50 1.82
C PRO A 84 20.83 1.13 2.12
N ILE A 85 19.75 0.46 1.72
CA ILE A 85 18.37 0.95 1.93
C ILE A 85 17.58 0.06 2.90
N ARG A 86 18.24 -0.93 3.53
CA ARG A 86 17.59 -1.94 4.36
C ARG A 86 16.71 -1.31 5.43
N ASP A 87 17.29 -0.45 6.26
CA ASP A 87 16.60 0.12 7.42
C ASP A 87 15.39 0.97 6.98
N GLN A 88 15.51 1.72 5.87
CA GLN A 88 14.40 2.49 5.30
C GLN A 88 13.28 1.59 4.76
N MET A 89 13.63 0.49 4.09
CA MET A 89 12.65 -0.46 3.56
C MET A 89 11.97 -1.27 4.68
N GLU A 90 12.69 -1.60 5.75
CA GLU A 90 12.11 -2.21 6.96
C GLU A 90 11.12 -1.27 7.65
N GLU A 91 11.47 0.02 7.79
CA GLU A 91 10.56 1.02 8.34
C GLU A 91 9.30 1.16 7.48
N ASN A 92 9.45 1.27 6.16
CA ASN A 92 8.31 1.31 5.24
C ASN A 92 7.45 0.07 5.39
N ALA A 93 8.05 -1.12 5.41
CA ALA A 93 7.30 -2.36 5.58
C ALA A 93 6.47 -2.37 6.87
N ASN A 94 7.05 -1.91 7.98
CA ASN A 94 6.35 -1.86 9.27
C ASN A 94 5.16 -0.89 9.22
N VAL A 95 5.32 0.28 8.60
CA VAL A 95 4.21 1.23 8.42
C VAL A 95 3.10 0.62 7.59
N TYR A 96 3.42 0.00 6.45
CA TYR A 96 2.41 -0.60 5.57
C TYR A 96 1.65 -1.74 6.25
N ASP A 97 2.36 -2.60 7.00
CA ASP A 97 1.76 -3.71 7.74
C ASP A 97 0.82 -3.23 8.86
N GLN A 98 1.23 -2.18 9.57
CA GLN A 98 0.45 -1.57 10.64
C GLN A 98 -0.82 -0.90 10.09
N ILE A 99 -0.68 -0.06 9.06
CA ILE A 99 -1.84 0.58 8.42
C ILE A 99 -2.75 -0.45 7.76
N GLY A 100 -2.17 -1.48 7.14
CA GLY A 100 -2.93 -2.59 6.56
C GLY A 100 -3.77 -3.34 7.58
N THR A 101 -3.28 -3.47 8.81
CA THR A 101 -4.07 -4.04 9.92
C THR A 101 -5.17 -3.09 10.37
N LEU A 102 -4.85 -1.82 10.62
CA LEU A 102 -5.81 -0.82 11.08
C LEU A 102 -6.99 -0.64 10.11
N VAL A 103 -6.70 -0.49 8.81
CA VAL A 103 -7.73 -0.31 7.80
C VAL A 103 -8.60 -1.55 7.62
N SER A 104 -8.06 -2.75 7.82
CA SER A 104 -8.83 -4.00 7.73
C SER A 104 -9.82 -4.14 8.89
N GLU A 105 -9.41 -3.74 10.09
CA GLU A 105 -10.19 -3.95 11.32
C GLU A 105 -11.21 -2.84 11.57
N ASP A 106 -10.80 -1.58 11.38
CA ASP A 106 -11.65 -0.42 11.59
C ASP A 106 -11.30 0.69 10.59
N PRO A 107 -11.79 0.63 9.34
CA PRO A 107 -11.42 1.61 8.32
C PRO A 107 -11.88 3.04 8.65
N LEU A 108 -12.90 3.21 9.49
CA LEU A 108 -13.40 4.52 9.92
C LEU A 108 -12.80 4.98 11.25
N GLY A 109 -11.99 4.14 11.90
CA GLY A 109 -11.23 4.48 13.08
C GLY A 109 -10.24 5.61 12.83
N ILE A 110 -9.92 6.36 13.88
CA ILE A 110 -8.94 7.46 13.86
C ILE A 110 -7.74 7.08 14.73
N LEU A 111 -6.54 7.51 14.34
CA LEU A 111 -5.36 7.41 15.21
C LEU A 111 -5.53 8.38 16.40
N ASP A 112 -5.44 7.86 17.63
CA ASP A 112 -5.42 8.63 18.89
C ASP A 112 -4.06 9.29 19.17
#